data_AF-A0A841E7I9-F1
#
_entry.id   AF-A0A841E7I9-F1
#
_cell.length_a   1.000
_cell.length_b   1.000
_cell.length_c   1.000
_cell.angle_alpha   90.00
_cell.angle_beta   90.00
_cell.angle_gamma   90.00
#
_symmetry.space_group_name_H-M   'P 1'
#
loop_
_entity.id
_entity.type
_entity.pdbx_description
1 polymer ?
#
loop_
_entity_poly.entity_id
_entity_poly.type
_entity_poly.pdbx_seq_one_letter_code
_entity_poly.pdbx_strand_id
1 'polypeptide(L)'
;MSTIMPHQRAITVTPEHVRALEEGTLGSLLVWYEATNRVKLTRPDDVPGPEGMVIAGIDTPTGIIEQAIDNGDDYSDAYMASNLTDIANDSLADWPRVKALTPAVTDLRTDLSLRSCHLADGPLSCEFKGEYFLTDTYRSAHRPEVILQVTTAFMQTSPTRVRILRANGRTEVMRFHLDLQGPRPGMSSRLITGAIEAALKALPTV
;
A
#
# COMPACT_ATOMS: atom_id res chain seq x y z
N MET A 1 -12.59 0.83 32.79
CA MET A 1 -13.37 -0.21 32.10
C MET A 1 -12.50 -0.75 30.98
N SER A 2 -11.94 -1.95 31.16
CA SER A 2 -11.14 -2.61 30.12
C SER A 2 -12.12 -3.32 29.19
N THR A 3 -12.40 -2.73 28.03
CA THR A 3 -13.08 -3.43 26.94
C THR A 3 -12.13 -4.50 26.44
N ILE A 4 -12.39 -5.74 26.86
CA ILE A 4 -11.80 -6.94 26.29
C ILE A 4 -12.10 -6.88 24.79
N MET A 5 -11.11 -6.46 23.99
CA MET A 5 -11.21 -6.59 22.54
C MET A 5 -11.33 -8.08 22.23
N PRO A 6 -12.33 -8.51 21.45
CA PRO A 6 -12.44 -9.91 21.06
C PRO A 6 -11.13 -10.29 20.38
N HIS A 7 -10.49 -11.36 20.85
CA HIS A 7 -9.23 -11.86 20.32
C HIS A 7 -9.34 -11.93 18.79
N GLN A 8 -8.71 -10.98 18.10
CA GLN A 8 -8.62 -10.99 16.65
C GLN A 8 -7.86 -12.27 16.29
N ARG A 9 -8.51 -13.12 15.48
CA ARG A 9 -7.94 -14.39 15.06
C ARG A 9 -6.67 -14.08 14.27
N ALA A 10 -5.53 -14.65 14.68
CA ALA A 10 -4.26 -14.43 14.00
C ALA A 10 -4.41 -14.73 12.49
N ILE A 11 -3.82 -13.87 11.67
CA ILE A 11 -3.77 -14.06 10.22
C ILE A 11 -2.65 -15.06 9.94
N THR A 12 -2.87 -15.97 9.00
CA THR A 12 -1.86 -16.95 8.58
C THR A 12 -1.64 -16.85 7.09
N VAL A 13 -0.39 -16.62 6.69
CA VAL A 13 0.08 -16.74 5.32
C VAL A 13 0.70 -18.13 5.15
N THR A 14 0.43 -18.80 4.03
CA THR A 14 0.91 -20.17 3.78
C THR A 14 1.89 -20.17 2.60
N PRO A 15 2.68 -21.23 2.42
CA PRO A 15 3.55 -21.37 1.23
C PRO A 15 2.80 -21.24 -0.10
N GLU A 16 1.54 -21.68 -0.18
CA GLU A 16 0.72 -21.51 -1.38
C GLU A 16 0.41 -20.04 -1.67
N HIS A 17 0.20 -19.22 -0.62
CA HIS A 17 0.05 -17.77 -0.78
C HIS A 17 1.34 -17.11 -1.27
N VAL A 18 2.50 -17.58 -0.81
CA VAL A 18 3.81 -17.11 -1.27
C VAL A 18 3.98 -17.37 -2.76
N ARG A 19 3.75 -18.61 -3.21
CA ARG A 19 3.84 -18.98 -4.63
C ARG A 19 2.85 -18.18 -5.48
N ALA A 20 1.61 -18.01 -5.01
CA ALA A 20 0.64 -17.18 -5.71
C ALA A 20 1.12 -15.73 -5.84
N LEU A 21 1.75 -15.17 -4.81
CA LEU A 21 2.34 -13.84 -4.88
C LEU A 21 3.48 -13.81 -5.89
N GLU A 22 4.42 -14.75 -5.87
CA GLU A 22 5.57 -14.82 -6.81
C GLU A 22 5.16 -15.00 -8.28
N GLU A 23 4.08 -15.74 -8.54
CA GLU A 23 3.47 -15.89 -9.87
C GLU A 23 2.62 -14.67 -10.30
N GLY A 24 2.42 -13.73 -9.38
CA GLY A 24 1.65 -12.51 -9.60
C GLY A 24 2.30 -11.55 -10.60
N THR A 25 1.51 -10.58 -11.06
CA THR A 25 1.99 -9.50 -11.94
C THR A 25 2.19 -8.22 -11.15
N LEU A 26 2.85 -7.22 -11.75
CA LEU A 26 2.98 -5.89 -11.12
C LEU A 26 1.60 -5.36 -10.70
N GLY A 27 1.48 -4.99 -9.41
CA GLY A 27 0.23 -4.54 -8.81
C GLY A 27 -0.62 -5.64 -8.17
N SER A 28 -0.21 -6.91 -8.29
CA SER A 28 -0.80 -7.99 -7.47
C SER A 28 -0.46 -7.78 -6.00
N LEU A 29 -1.46 -7.98 -5.15
CA LEU A 29 -1.35 -7.81 -3.70
C LEU A 29 -1.81 -9.08 -2.98
N LEU A 30 -1.14 -9.40 -1.88
CA LEU A 30 -1.65 -10.36 -0.92
C LEU A 30 -2.55 -9.63 0.07
N VAL A 31 -3.83 -9.98 0.12
CA VAL A 31 -4.86 -9.27 0.88
C VAL A 31 -5.60 -10.22 1.81
N TRP A 32 -5.75 -9.84 3.08
CA TRP A 32 -6.63 -10.51 4.03
C TRP A 32 -8.00 -9.85 4.03
N TYR A 33 -9.05 -10.65 3.83
CA TYR A 33 -10.43 -10.20 3.84
C TYR A 33 -11.10 -10.56 5.17
N GLU A 34 -11.40 -9.53 5.97
CA GLU A 34 -11.91 -9.67 7.35
C GLU A 34 -13.19 -10.50 7.41
N ALA A 35 -14.15 -10.24 6.51
CA ALA A 35 -15.45 -10.92 6.50
C ALA A 35 -15.37 -12.44 6.30
N THR A 36 -14.35 -12.90 5.57
CA THR A 36 -14.15 -14.34 5.29
C THR A 36 -13.00 -14.95 6.08
N ASN A 37 -12.21 -14.12 6.75
CA ASN A 37 -10.93 -14.48 7.37
C ASN A 37 -10.03 -15.29 6.42
N ARG A 38 -9.89 -14.84 5.17
CA ARG A 38 -9.08 -15.50 4.14
C ARG A 38 -8.06 -14.53 3.56
N VAL A 39 -6.87 -15.04 3.34
CA VAL A 39 -5.84 -14.39 2.54
C VAL A 39 -6.02 -14.80 1.08
N LYS A 40 -5.91 -13.85 0.15
CA LYS A 40 -6.00 -14.08 -1.30
C LYS A 40 -5.03 -13.16 -2.03
N LEU A 41 -4.63 -13.59 -3.22
CA LEU A 41 -3.98 -12.72 -4.19
C LEU A 41 -5.06 -11.92 -4.95
N THR A 42 -4.87 -10.61 -5.05
CA THR A 42 -5.70 -9.75 -5.90
C THR A 42 -5.01 -9.46 -7.23
N ARG A 43 -5.82 -9.07 -8.22
CA ARG A 43 -5.32 -8.58 -9.50
C ARG A 43 -4.98 -7.09 -9.40
N PRO A 44 -4.12 -6.54 -10.29
CA PRO A 44 -3.74 -5.12 -10.25
C PRO A 44 -4.92 -4.13 -10.37
N ASP A 45 -6.02 -4.56 -10.99
CA ASP A 45 -7.27 -3.80 -11.17
C ASP A 45 -8.27 -4.00 -10.01
N ASP A 46 -8.03 -4.96 -9.12
CA ASP A 46 -8.86 -5.23 -7.96
C ASP A 46 -8.36 -4.43 -6.75
N VAL A 47 -8.85 -3.19 -6.65
CA VAL A 47 -8.50 -2.26 -5.57
C VAL A 47 -9.17 -2.70 -4.27
N PRO A 48 -8.40 -3.04 -3.21
CA PRO A 48 -8.98 -3.47 -1.94
C PRO A 48 -9.78 -2.35 -1.27
N GLY A 49 -11.04 -2.64 -0.97
CA GLY A 49 -11.94 -1.79 -0.19
C GLY A 49 -11.67 -1.83 1.32
N PRO A 50 -12.54 -1.21 2.15
CA PRO A 50 -12.39 -1.17 3.61
C PRO A 50 -12.48 -2.55 4.30
N GLU A 51 -12.87 -3.60 3.59
CA GLU A 51 -12.92 -4.99 4.07
C GLU A 51 -11.62 -5.77 3.83
N GLY A 52 -10.69 -5.24 3.03
CA GLY A 52 -9.44 -5.91 2.64
C GLY A 52 -8.21 -5.22 3.20
N MET A 53 -7.45 -5.92 4.05
CA MET A 53 -6.15 -5.47 4.53
C MET A 53 -5.05 -5.96 3.60
N VAL A 54 -4.29 -5.04 3.01
CA VAL A 54 -3.11 -5.37 2.22
C VAL A 54 -1.99 -5.80 3.15
N ILE A 55 -1.51 -7.03 2.97
CA ILE A 55 -0.39 -7.60 3.73
C ILE A 55 0.93 -7.28 3.04
N ALA A 56 0.99 -7.51 1.72
CA ALA A 56 2.21 -7.40 0.93
C ALA A 56 1.89 -7.15 -0.53
N GLY A 57 2.80 -6.50 -1.25
CA GLY A 57 2.80 -6.46 -2.71
C GLY A 57 3.86 -7.38 -3.31
N ILE A 58 3.88 -7.45 -4.64
CA ILE A 58 4.84 -8.27 -5.40
C ILE A 58 6.32 -7.96 -5.10
N ASP A 59 6.63 -6.75 -4.64
CA ASP A 59 7.99 -6.31 -4.31
C ASP A 59 8.42 -6.72 -2.90
N THR A 60 7.48 -7.06 -2.01
CA THR A 60 7.77 -7.38 -0.60
C THR A 60 8.70 -8.61 -0.45
N PRO A 61 8.52 -9.71 -1.21
CA PRO A 61 9.42 -10.86 -1.14
C PRO A 61 10.89 -10.52 -1.38
N THR A 62 11.18 -9.61 -2.32
CA THR A 62 12.57 -9.19 -2.61
C THR A 62 13.27 -8.63 -1.37
N GLY A 63 12.58 -7.78 -0.60
CA GLY A 63 13.15 -7.22 0.63
C GLY A 63 13.40 -8.27 1.73
N ILE A 64 12.51 -9.25 1.84
CA ILE A 64 12.67 -10.36 2.79
C ILE A 64 13.83 -11.28 2.37
N ILE A 65 13.99 -11.54 1.06
CA ILE A 65 15.10 -12.34 0.52
C ILE A 65 16.44 -11.64 0.78
N GLU A 66 16.55 -10.35 0.49
CA GLU A 66 17.75 -9.55 0.77
C GLU A 66 18.13 -9.62 2.26
N GLN A 67 17.15 -9.47 3.15
CA GLN A 67 17.35 -9.59 4.60
C GLN A 67 17.80 -11.00 5.03
N ALA A 68 17.22 -12.06 4.44
CA ALA A 68 17.62 -13.44 4.71
C ALA A 68 19.07 -13.70 4.30
N ILE A 69 19.49 -13.20 3.13
CA ILE A 69 20.87 -13.30 2.64
C ILE A 69 21.82 -12.58 3.59
N ASP A 70 21.49 -11.37 4.01
CA ASP A 70 22.31 -10.57 4.93
C ASP A 70 22.48 -11.25 6.30
N ASN A 71 21.45 -11.97 6.76
CA ASN A 71 21.48 -12.72 8.02
C ASN A 71 22.10 -14.11 7.90
N GLY A 72 22.31 -14.63 6.68
CA GLY A 72 22.73 -16.00 6.44
C GLY A 72 21.65 -17.05 6.75
N ASP A 73 20.38 -16.66 6.68
CA ASP A 73 19.23 -17.55 6.88
C ASP A 73 18.96 -18.41 5.63
N ASP A 74 18.52 -19.65 5.83
CA ASP A 74 18.06 -20.51 4.74
C ASP A 74 16.69 -20.03 4.21
N TYR A 75 16.68 -19.50 2.99
CA TYR A 75 15.46 -19.07 2.32
C TYR A 75 14.61 -20.26 1.83
N SER A 76 13.31 -20.22 2.13
CA SER A 76 12.29 -21.17 1.65
C SER A 76 10.90 -20.53 1.64
N ASP A 77 9.94 -21.11 0.92
CA ASP A 77 8.53 -20.65 0.94
C ASP A 77 7.95 -20.63 2.37
N ALA A 78 8.37 -21.57 3.23
CA ALA A 78 7.94 -21.63 4.62
C ALA A 78 8.52 -20.47 5.45
N TYR A 79 9.78 -20.12 5.22
CA TYR A 79 10.41 -18.94 5.82
C TYR A 79 9.69 -17.66 5.39
N MET A 80 9.43 -17.50 4.09
CA MET A 80 8.69 -16.35 3.55
C MET A 80 7.26 -16.28 4.12
N ALA A 81 6.55 -17.41 4.17
CA ALA A 81 5.20 -17.47 4.74
C ALA A 81 5.17 -17.09 6.23
N SER A 82 6.19 -17.47 7.00
CA SER A 82 6.35 -17.03 8.39
C SER A 82 6.55 -15.52 8.49
N ASN A 83 7.47 -14.94 7.72
CA ASN A 83 7.71 -13.50 7.73
C ASN A 83 6.47 -12.70 7.30
N LEU A 84 5.77 -13.13 6.25
CA LEU A 84 4.51 -12.50 5.82
C LEU A 84 3.38 -12.68 6.85
N THR A 85 3.39 -13.77 7.61
CA THR A 85 2.47 -13.97 8.74
C THR A 85 2.76 -12.95 9.84
N ASP A 86 4.02 -12.73 10.18
CA ASP A 86 4.41 -11.73 11.18
C ASP A 86 4.01 -10.32 10.72
N ILE A 87 4.33 -9.93 9.48
CA ILE A 87 3.90 -8.66 8.87
C ILE A 87 2.37 -8.49 8.92
N ALA A 88 1.62 -9.54 8.60
CA ALA A 88 0.16 -9.49 8.62
C ALA A 88 -0.38 -9.27 10.04
N ASN A 89 0.19 -9.93 11.05
CA ASN A 89 -0.25 -9.79 12.44
C ASN A 89 0.21 -8.46 13.06
N ASP A 90 1.36 -7.91 12.66
CA ASP A 90 1.78 -6.56 13.03
C ASP A 90 0.81 -5.52 12.44
N SER A 91 0.48 -5.67 11.16
CA SER A 91 -0.48 -4.80 10.47
C SER A 91 -1.90 -4.88 11.06
N LEU A 92 -2.27 -6.03 11.62
CA LEU A 92 -3.58 -6.25 12.24
C LEU A 92 -3.81 -5.34 13.45
N ALA A 93 -2.76 -4.94 14.17
CA ALA A 93 -2.86 -4.02 15.30
C ALA A 93 -3.30 -2.61 14.86
N ASP A 94 -2.82 -2.14 13.70
CA ASP A 94 -3.19 -0.84 13.12
C ASP A 94 -4.41 -0.91 12.20
N TRP A 95 -4.86 -2.12 11.85
CA TRP A 95 -5.93 -2.34 10.88
C TRP A 95 -7.21 -1.57 11.16
N PRO A 96 -7.76 -1.49 12.40
CA PRO A 96 -8.97 -0.72 12.66
C PRO A 96 -8.86 0.75 12.25
N ARG A 97 -7.68 1.35 12.42
CA ARG A 97 -7.41 2.74 12.01
C ARG A 97 -7.29 2.84 10.49
N VAL A 98 -6.49 1.98 9.87
CA VAL A 98 -6.34 1.93 8.40
C VAL A 98 -7.69 1.74 7.71
N LYS A 99 -8.51 0.80 8.21
CA LYS A 99 -9.87 0.54 7.73
C LYS A 99 -10.76 1.77 7.80
N ALA A 100 -10.75 2.50 8.91
CA ALA A 100 -11.55 3.71 9.07
C ALA A 100 -11.14 4.83 8.08
N LEU A 101 -9.87 4.87 7.68
CA LEU A 101 -9.32 5.85 6.74
C LEU A 101 -9.47 5.44 5.27
N THR A 102 -9.58 4.14 4.98
CA THR A 102 -9.62 3.58 3.61
C THR A 102 -10.69 4.22 2.70
N PRO A 103 -11.92 4.55 3.16
CA PRO A 103 -12.90 5.22 2.33
C PRO A 103 -12.41 6.56 1.75
N ALA A 104 -11.51 7.27 2.43
CA ALA A 104 -10.98 8.55 1.97
C ALA A 104 -10.01 8.44 0.78
N VAL A 105 -9.48 7.24 0.51
CA VAL A 105 -8.50 6.99 -0.57
C VAL A 105 -8.99 6.00 -1.62
N THR A 106 -10.19 5.42 -1.47
CA THR A 106 -10.68 4.37 -2.39
C THR A 106 -10.82 4.89 -3.83
N ASP A 107 -11.38 6.09 -4.01
CA ASP A 107 -11.50 6.73 -5.33
C ASP A 107 -10.12 7.04 -5.93
N LEU A 108 -9.16 7.46 -5.10
CA LEU A 108 -7.78 7.73 -5.54
C LEU A 108 -7.07 6.45 -5.99
N ARG A 109 -7.17 5.37 -5.20
CA ARG A 109 -6.60 4.06 -5.58
C ARG A 109 -7.18 3.56 -6.90
N THR A 110 -8.49 3.72 -7.09
CA THR A 110 -9.19 3.36 -8.33
C THR A 110 -8.70 4.19 -9.51
N ASP A 111 -8.68 5.52 -9.38
CA ASP A 111 -8.22 6.42 -10.45
C ASP A 111 -6.74 6.18 -10.83
N LEU A 112 -5.87 5.87 -9.86
CA LEU A 112 -4.47 5.52 -10.09
C LEU A 112 -4.33 4.16 -10.80
N SER A 113 -5.07 3.15 -10.36
CA SER A 113 -5.05 1.82 -11.00
C SER A 113 -5.47 1.89 -12.47
N LEU A 114 -6.51 2.69 -12.79
CA LEU A 114 -6.94 2.95 -14.17
C LEU A 114 -5.86 3.59 -15.06
N ARG A 115 -4.82 4.19 -14.45
CA ARG A 115 -3.67 4.80 -15.14
C ARG A 115 -2.38 4.01 -14.92
N SER A 116 -2.52 2.71 -14.66
CA SER A 116 -1.42 1.77 -14.47
C SER A 116 -0.47 2.16 -13.33
N CYS A 117 -1.00 2.82 -12.29
CA CYS A 117 -0.31 3.07 -11.03
C CYS A 117 -0.97 2.21 -9.95
N HIS A 118 -0.35 1.08 -9.62
CA HIS A 118 -0.94 0.08 -8.74
C HIS A 118 -0.39 0.24 -7.33
N LEU A 119 -1.25 0.00 -6.33
CA LEU A 119 -0.80 -0.10 -4.95
C LEU A 119 0.22 -1.23 -4.84
N ALA A 120 1.28 -1.02 -4.06
CA ALA A 120 2.46 -1.88 -4.03
C ALA A 120 2.82 -2.36 -2.63
N ASP A 121 2.19 -1.82 -1.59
CA ASP A 121 2.47 -2.19 -0.20
C ASP A 121 1.25 -1.93 0.70
N GLY A 122 1.30 -2.47 1.91
CA GLY A 122 0.36 -2.17 2.99
C GLY A 122 0.32 -0.66 3.30
N PRO A 123 -0.87 -0.06 3.40
CA PRO A 123 -0.99 1.36 3.69
C PRO A 123 -0.58 1.67 5.14
N LEU A 124 0.18 2.74 5.32
CA LEU A 124 0.63 3.17 6.64
C LEU A 124 -0.30 4.26 7.18
N SER A 125 -0.73 4.11 8.43
CA SER A 125 -1.49 5.16 9.13
C SER A 125 -0.63 5.86 10.17
N CYS A 126 -0.79 7.16 10.33
CA CYS A 126 -0.16 7.90 11.41
C CYS A 126 -1.05 9.04 11.91
N GLU A 127 -0.79 9.49 13.12
CA GLU A 127 -1.41 10.67 13.72
C GLU A 127 -0.34 11.76 13.87
N PHE A 128 -0.65 12.98 13.44
CA PHE A 128 0.23 14.13 13.61
C PHE A 128 -0.60 15.36 13.96
N LYS A 129 -0.32 15.97 15.12
CA LYS A 129 -1.03 17.15 15.64
C LYS A 129 -2.56 16.98 15.68
N GLY A 130 -3.04 15.78 16.01
CA GLY A 130 -4.47 15.46 16.08
C GLY A 130 -5.15 15.20 14.73
N GLU A 131 -4.39 15.21 13.63
CA GLU A 131 -4.88 14.81 12.31
C GLU A 131 -4.40 13.40 11.97
N TYR A 132 -5.28 12.61 11.34
CA TYR A 132 -4.97 11.27 10.88
C TYR A 132 -4.61 11.28 9.39
N PHE A 133 -3.54 10.56 9.05
CA PHE A 133 -3.05 10.43 7.69
C PHE A 133 -2.99 8.96 7.30
N LEU A 134 -3.20 8.71 6.01
CA LEU A 134 -2.94 7.43 5.37
C LEU A 134 -1.93 7.63 4.26
N THR A 135 -0.87 6.84 4.25
CA THR A 135 0.14 6.84 3.19
C THR A 135 0.05 5.54 2.41
N ASP A 136 -0.34 5.65 1.15
CA ASP A 136 -0.33 4.56 0.19
C ASP A 136 0.97 4.60 -0.63
N THR A 137 1.53 3.43 -0.91
CA THR A 137 2.71 3.26 -1.76
C THR A 137 2.29 2.63 -3.09
N TYR A 138 2.65 3.25 -4.22
CA TYR A 138 2.30 2.79 -5.55
C TYR A 138 3.51 2.58 -6.46
N ARG A 139 3.32 1.73 -7.47
CA ARG A 139 4.24 1.50 -8.59
C ARG A 139 3.57 1.86 -9.91
N SER A 140 4.29 2.55 -10.79
CA SER A 140 3.84 2.79 -12.14
C SER A 140 4.33 1.68 -13.07
N ALA A 141 3.42 1.07 -13.84
CA ALA A 141 3.79 0.09 -14.86
C ALA A 141 4.64 0.68 -16.00
N HIS A 142 4.50 1.98 -16.25
CA HIS A 142 5.27 2.68 -17.29
C HIS A 142 6.64 3.18 -16.80
N ARG A 143 6.81 3.30 -15.48
CA ARG A 143 8.03 3.78 -14.83
C ARG A 143 8.30 2.91 -13.59
N PRO A 144 8.65 1.61 -13.76
CA PRO A 144 8.81 0.69 -12.64
C PRO A 144 9.98 1.06 -11.71
N GLU A 145 10.92 1.86 -12.21
CA GLU A 145 12.07 2.37 -11.46
C GLU A 145 11.71 3.45 -10.45
N VAL A 146 10.44 3.89 -10.38
CA VAL A 146 9.96 4.83 -9.36
C VAL A 146 8.96 4.22 -8.40
N ILE A 147 8.90 4.80 -7.20
CA ILE A 147 7.92 4.54 -6.15
C ILE A 147 7.18 5.85 -5.90
N LEU A 148 5.86 5.78 -5.85
CA LEU A 148 5.02 6.89 -5.44
C LEU A 148 4.58 6.66 -4.00
N GLN A 149 4.77 7.64 -3.12
CA GLN A 149 4.14 7.66 -1.81
C GLN A 149 3.13 8.79 -1.78
N VAL A 150 1.86 8.46 -1.54
CA VAL A 150 0.77 9.43 -1.49
C VAL A 150 0.17 9.45 -0.10
N THR A 151 0.41 10.54 0.62
CA THR A 151 -0.12 10.76 1.97
C THR A 151 -1.36 11.65 1.90
N THR A 152 -2.49 11.11 2.33
CA THR A 152 -3.79 11.78 2.33
C THR A 152 -4.27 11.96 3.77
N ALA A 153 -4.66 13.17 4.13
CA ALA A 153 -5.30 13.45 5.42
C ALA A 153 -6.74 12.94 5.43
N PHE A 154 -7.22 12.47 6.58
CA PHE A 154 -8.63 12.14 6.76
C PHE A 154 -9.50 13.34 6.40
N MET A 155 -10.59 13.10 5.66
CA MET A 155 -11.49 14.15 5.17
C MET A 155 -10.81 15.25 4.34
N GLN A 156 -9.57 15.03 3.89
CA GLN A 156 -8.77 15.99 3.12
C GLN A 156 -8.64 17.34 3.83
N THR A 157 -8.55 17.31 5.17
CA THR A 157 -8.40 18.51 6.00
C THR A 157 -7.05 19.20 5.80
N SER A 158 -6.08 18.49 5.25
CA SER A 158 -4.73 18.96 4.96
C SER A 158 -4.32 18.57 3.53
N PRO A 159 -3.36 19.30 2.92
CA PRO A 159 -2.91 19.02 1.56
C PRO A 159 -2.45 17.58 1.37
N THR A 160 -2.82 16.97 0.24
CA THR A 160 -2.30 15.66 -0.15
C THR A 160 -0.83 15.80 -0.51
N ARG A 161 0.02 14.96 0.08
CA ARG A 161 1.46 14.98 -0.17
C ARG A 161 1.83 13.84 -1.10
N VAL A 162 2.58 14.15 -2.16
CA VAL A 162 3.11 13.15 -3.08
C VAL A 162 4.62 13.22 -3.06
N ARG A 163 5.25 12.06 -2.85
CA ARG A 163 6.69 11.87 -2.97
C ARG A 163 6.95 10.86 -4.07
N ILE A 164 7.89 11.17 -4.96
CA ILE A 164 8.36 10.24 -5.99
C ILE A 164 9.80 9.88 -5.66
N LEU A 165 10.05 8.60 -5.43
CA LEU A 165 11.35 8.06 -5.08
C LEU A 165 11.86 7.18 -6.22
N ARG A 166 13.18 7.09 -6.41
CA ARG A 166 13.78 6.00 -7.19
C ARG A 166 13.74 4.70 -6.39
N ALA A 167 13.40 3.61 -7.06
CA ALA A 167 13.37 2.28 -6.48
C ALA A 167 14.75 1.87 -5.92
N ASN A 168 15.81 2.11 -6.70
CA ASN A 168 17.16 1.56 -6.49
C ASN A 168 18.00 2.35 -5.46
N GLY A 169 17.39 2.79 -4.36
CA GLY A 169 18.06 3.60 -3.33
C GLY A 169 17.15 4.56 -2.61
N ARG A 170 15.83 4.47 -2.84
CA ARG A 170 14.77 5.25 -2.17
C ARG A 170 15.06 6.76 -2.11
N THR A 171 15.80 7.26 -3.09
CA THR A 171 16.16 8.67 -3.19
C THR A 171 14.99 9.44 -3.76
N GLU A 172 14.58 10.51 -3.07
CA GLU A 172 13.50 11.37 -3.53
C GLU A 172 13.94 12.18 -4.76
N VAL A 173 13.22 12.01 -5.87
CA VAL A 173 13.47 12.74 -7.11
C VAL A 173 12.47 13.87 -7.33
N MET A 174 11.31 13.80 -6.67
CA MET A 174 10.30 14.85 -6.71
C MET A 174 9.41 14.79 -5.48
N ARG A 175 8.96 15.97 -5.04
CA ARG A 175 7.93 16.13 -4.02
C ARG A 175 7.02 17.29 -4.39
N PHE A 176 5.72 17.09 -4.22
CA PHE A 176 4.76 18.17 -4.33
C PHE A 176 3.59 17.96 -3.38
N HIS A 177 2.85 19.04 -3.15
CA HIS A 177 1.66 19.06 -2.32
C HIS A 177 0.51 19.59 -3.15
N LEU A 178 -0.66 19.00 -2.98
CA LEU A 178 -1.88 19.44 -3.62
C LEU A 178 -2.84 19.91 -2.53
N ASP A 179 -3.02 21.22 -2.49
CA ASP A 179 -4.09 21.82 -1.72
C ASP A 179 -5.37 21.77 -2.55
N LEU A 180 -6.31 20.93 -2.11
CA LEU A 180 -7.55 20.66 -2.82
C LEU A 180 -8.74 21.30 -2.09
N GLN A 181 -8.48 22.27 -1.20
CA GLN A 181 -9.54 23.01 -0.52
C GLN A 181 -10.50 23.63 -1.55
N GLY A 182 -11.73 23.11 -1.56
CA GLY A 182 -12.78 23.51 -2.49
C GLY A 182 -14.06 22.70 -2.29
N PRO A 183 -15.20 23.14 -2.85
CA PRO A 183 -16.52 22.57 -2.57
C PRO A 183 -16.77 21.19 -3.21
N ARG A 184 -15.76 20.53 -3.81
CA ARG A 184 -15.91 19.25 -4.52
C ARG A 184 -14.85 18.21 -4.11
N PRO A 185 -14.89 17.68 -2.89
CA PRO A 185 -13.98 16.62 -2.43
C PRO A 185 -13.96 15.40 -3.36
N GLY A 186 -15.09 15.03 -3.98
CA GLY A 186 -15.18 13.91 -4.91
C GLY A 186 -14.42 14.08 -6.25
N MET A 187 -13.82 15.25 -6.51
CA MET A 187 -12.96 15.48 -7.69
C MET A 187 -11.46 15.44 -7.37
N SER A 188 -11.11 15.38 -6.09
CA SER A 188 -9.74 15.41 -5.59
C SER A 188 -8.87 14.29 -6.18
N SER A 189 -9.40 13.06 -6.24
CA SER A 189 -8.72 11.88 -6.77
C SER A 189 -8.21 12.11 -8.19
N ARG A 190 -9.05 12.67 -9.06
CA ARG A 190 -8.70 12.97 -10.46
C ARG A 190 -7.62 14.02 -10.59
N LEU A 191 -7.66 15.06 -9.75
CA LEU A 191 -6.65 16.12 -9.73
C LEU A 191 -5.30 15.59 -9.22
N ILE A 192 -5.30 14.81 -8.14
CA ILE A 192 -4.11 14.16 -7.61
C ILE A 192 -3.48 13.25 -8.66
N THR A 193 -4.30 12.41 -9.25
CA THR A 193 -3.87 11.44 -10.24
C THR A 193 -3.33 12.11 -11.51
N GLY A 194 -3.99 13.17 -12.00
CA GLY A 194 -3.50 13.96 -13.14
C GLY A 194 -2.17 14.66 -12.85
N ALA A 195 -1.98 15.17 -11.63
CA ALA A 195 -0.72 15.76 -11.21
C ALA A 195 0.41 14.71 -11.11
N ILE A 196 0.12 13.52 -10.58
CA ILE A 196 1.06 12.39 -10.55
C ILE A 196 1.49 12.00 -11.97
N GLU A 197 0.56 11.87 -12.91
CA GLU A 197 0.92 11.57 -14.30
C GLU A 197 1.79 12.65 -14.94
N ALA A 198 1.44 13.93 -14.74
CA ALA A 198 2.23 15.04 -15.26
C ALA A 198 3.65 15.03 -14.68
N ALA A 199 3.77 14.77 -13.38
CA ALA A 199 5.04 14.62 -12.68
C ALA A 199 5.86 13.46 -13.25
N LEU A 200 5.26 12.27 -13.43
CA LEU A 200 5.93 11.11 -14.02
C LEU A 200 6.44 11.39 -15.45
N LYS A 201 5.65 12.08 -16.27
CA LYS A 201 6.04 12.47 -17.64
C LYS A 201 7.17 13.50 -17.66
N ALA A 202 7.27 14.35 -16.65
CA ALA A 202 8.31 15.37 -16.53
C ALA A 202 9.65 14.82 -16.03
N LEU A 203 9.67 13.61 -15.43
CA LEU A 203 10.91 12.99 -14.96
C LEU A 203 11.78 12.54 -16.15
N PRO A 204 13.09 12.84 -16.13
CA PRO A 204 14.00 12.36 -17.16
C PRO A 204 13.93 10.83 -17.25
N THR A 205 13.88 10.29 -18.47
CA THR A 205 14.16 8.88 -18.72
C THR A 205 15.63 8.63 -18.37
N VAL A 206 15.86 7.63 -17.52
CA VAL A 206 17.21 7.17 -17.16
C VAL A 206 17.59 6.05 -18.11
#